data_AF-A0A395N8Y2-F1
#
_entry.id   AF-A0A395N8Y2-F1
#
_cell.length_a   1.000
_cell.length_b   1.000
_cell.length_c   1.000
_cell.angle_alpha   90.00
_cell.angle_beta   90.00
_cell.angle_gamma   90.00
#
_symmetry.space_group_name_H-M   'P 1'
#
loop_
_entity.id
_entity.type
_entity.pdbx_description
1 polymer ?
#
loop_
_entity_poly.entity_id
_entity_poly.type
_entity_poly.pdbx_seq_one_letter_code
_entity_poly.pdbx_strand_id
1 'polypeptide(L)'
;MWLLPGAVICVSATAPANYGRNLPLAAIRIDNDAATRANRNAAAKRAHTFPPSVFPLPVNFEILAKEPLLTLRIITSSTIDTMAAATLPNISSDLIWEVVRSNNSYLHKTGAARNGGIQLSRDPLNLTNTHSRKYAGFVNDKAVGIVPNEKGGVVVISKKVASSTQPAKAVAKTTIGGGKSTRKTYKAVASQVAKSGYRADLRAAAVERASAIRRSQLPAKAEPEPKLRGKKALKAASAGES
;
A
#
# COMPACT_ATOMS: atom_id res chain seq x y z
N MET A 1 -58.06 -33.44 29.69
CA MET A 1 -58.67 -32.14 30.05
C MET A 1 -57.50 -31.25 30.44
N TRP A 2 -56.96 -30.37 29.60
CA TRP A 2 -57.58 -29.16 29.02
C TRP A 2 -57.05 -28.82 27.62
N LEU A 3 -57.81 -27.99 26.90
CA LEU A 3 -57.73 -27.64 25.48
C LEU A 3 -57.34 -26.14 25.31
N LEU A 4 -56.28 -25.85 24.51
CA LEU A 4 -55.96 -24.66 23.64
C LEU A 4 -56.04 -23.21 24.23
N PRO A 5 -55.68 -22.09 23.51
CA PRO A 5 -54.95 -21.82 22.24
C PRO A 5 -53.83 -20.73 22.41
N GLY A 6 -52.85 -20.51 21.51
CA GLY A 6 -52.95 -19.89 20.18
C GLY A 6 -52.83 -18.35 20.21
N ALA A 7 -51.62 -17.79 20.01
CA ALA A 7 -51.32 -16.35 20.06
C ALA A 7 -51.41 -15.68 18.66
N VAL A 8 -52.18 -14.59 18.58
CA VAL A 8 -52.31 -13.72 17.39
C VAL A 8 -51.65 -12.37 17.70
N ILE A 9 -50.69 -11.98 16.86
CA ILE A 9 -49.96 -10.72 16.93
C ILE A 9 -50.78 -9.61 16.25
N CYS A 10 -51.13 -8.57 17.01
CA CYS A 10 -51.63 -7.29 16.49
C CYS A 10 -50.47 -6.34 16.22
N VAL A 11 -50.39 -5.77 15.01
CA VAL A 11 -49.68 -4.51 14.76
C VAL A 11 -50.61 -3.58 13.99
N SER A 12 -51.09 -2.56 14.68
CA SER A 12 -51.78 -1.39 14.13
C SER A 12 -50.88 -0.17 14.30
N ALA A 13 -50.65 0.61 13.24
CA ALA A 13 -50.51 2.09 13.30
C ALA A 13 -50.24 2.71 11.91
N THR A 14 -51.26 3.40 11.41
CA THR A 14 -51.26 4.83 11.01
C THR A 14 -50.42 5.31 9.80
N ALA A 15 -51.15 5.82 8.79
CA ALA A 15 -50.73 6.55 7.58
C ALA A 15 -50.70 8.11 7.81
N PRO A 16 -50.82 9.00 6.80
CA PRO A 16 -49.87 9.43 5.75
C PRO A 16 -49.67 10.99 5.69
N ALA A 17 -48.65 11.49 4.97
CA ALA A 17 -48.59 12.88 4.44
C ALA A 17 -47.56 12.95 3.28
N ASN A 18 -47.90 12.94 1.99
CA ASN A 18 -48.56 13.94 1.11
C ASN A 18 -47.59 14.98 0.49
N TYR A 19 -47.22 14.68 -0.77
CA TYR A 19 -46.96 15.50 -1.96
C TYR A 19 -46.35 16.91 -1.91
N GLY A 20 -45.39 17.12 -2.81
CA GLY A 20 -45.03 18.46 -3.31
C GLY A 20 -43.90 18.44 -4.35
N ARG A 21 -44.26 18.36 -5.63
CA ARG A 21 -43.38 18.67 -6.78
C ARG A 21 -42.96 20.14 -6.72
N ASN A 22 -41.72 20.46 -7.14
CA ASN A 22 -41.37 21.72 -7.84
C ASN A 22 -39.97 21.60 -8.50
N LEU A 23 -39.95 21.71 -9.83
CA LEU A 23 -38.80 22.08 -10.71
C LEU A 23 -38.35 23.53 -10.38
N PRO A 24 -37.32 24.17 -10.98
CA PRO A 24 -36.32 23.76 -11.99
C PRO A 24 -34.86 24.14 -11.58
N LEU A 25 -33.83 23.64 -12.27
CA LEU A 25 -32.54 24.37 -12.31
C LEU A 25 -31.86 24.22 -13.67
N ALA A 26 -31.62 25.39 -14.23
CA ALA A 26 -31.16 25.67 -15.56
C ALA A 26 -29.81 25.04 -15.90
N ALA A 27 -29.62 24.79 -17.19
CA ALA A 27 -28.31 24.67 -17.80
C ALA A 27 -27.45 25.89 -17.45
N ILE A 28 -26.31 25.66 -16.81
CA ILE A 28 -25.19 26.61 -16.84
C ILE A 28 -23.93 25.83 -17.15
N ARG A 29 -23.34 26.22 -18.28
CA ARG A 29 -22.06 25.82 -18.84
C ARG A 29 -20.98 25.91 -17.76
N ILE A 30 -20.14 24.89 -17.63
CA ILE A 30 -18.90 25.01 -16.87
C ILE A 30 -17.91 25.74 -17.78
N ASP A 31 -17.74 27.03 -17.50
CA ASP A 31 -16.62 27.83 -18.01
C ASP A 31 -15.31 27.24 -17.45
N ASN A 32 -14.62 26.47 -18.28
CA ASN A 32 -13.20 26.22 -18.11
C ASN A 32 -12.46 27.40 -18.73
N ASP A 33 -12.09 28.41 -17.94
CA ASP A 33 -10.89 29.24 -18.17
C ASP A 33 -10.77 30.37 -17.12
N ALA A 34 -9.74 30.31 -16.27
CA ALA A 34 -9.15 31.52 -15.64
C ALA A 34 -7.84 31.26 -14.89
N ALA A 35 -7.50 30.02 -14.51
CA ALA A 35 -6.37 29.78 -13.59
C ALA A 35 -5.10 29.19 -14.24
N THR A 36 -5.08 28.91 -15.55
CA THR A 36 -3.94 28.25 -16.24
C THR A 36 -3.35 29.06 -17.41
N ARG A 37 -3.73 30.34 -17.56
CA ARG A 37 -3.19 31.25 -18.61
C ARG A 37 -2.28 32.38 -18.10
N ALA A 38 -1.83 32.31 -16.85
CA ALA A 38 -0.95 33.33 -16.25
C ALA A 38 0.56 33.06 -16.39
N ASN A 39 0.99 31.95 -17.01
CA ASN A 39 2.41 31.60 -17.07
C ASN A 39 2.87 31.16 -18.48
N ARG A 40 2.56 31.96 -19.49
CA ARG A 40 3.09 31.79 -20.86
C ARG A 40 3.66 33.06 -21.51
N ASN A 41 3.48 34.25 -20.92
CA ASN A 41 3.87 35.53 -21.56
C ASN A 41 4.95 36.31 -20.79
N ALA A 42 5.89 35.62 -20.13
CA ALA A 42 7.00 36.24 -19.38
C ALA A 42 8.38 36.11 -20.05
N ALA A 43 8.47 35.55 -21.26
CA ALA A 43 9.75 35.26 -21.92
C ALA A 43 9.97 36.01 -23.25
N ALA A 44 9.20 37.07 -23.53
CA ALA A 44 9.33 37.84 -24.77
C ALA A 44 9.16 39.34 -24.50
N LYS A 45 10.20 39.98 -23.94
CA LYS A 45 10.42 41.44 -23.98
C LYS A 45 11.80 41.77 -23.41
N ARG A 46 12.81 41.89 -24.30
CA ARG A 46 13.96 42.81 -24.20
C ARG A 46 14.84 42.63 -25.42
N ALA A 47 14.54 43.41 -26.46
CA ALA A 47 15.45 43.78 -27.53
C ALA A 47 15.35 45.31 -27.69
N HIS A 48 16.47 45.93 -28.09
CA HIS A 48 16.84 47.36 -28.25
C HIS A 48 18.08 47.59 -27.35
N THR A 49 19.29 47.90 -27.83
CA THR A 49 19.72 48.69 -29.01
C THR A 49 21.23 48.46 -29.23
N PHE A 50 21.71 48.39 -30.48
CA PHE A 50 23.14 48.55 -30.89
C PHE A 50 23.46 50.06 -31.01
N PRO A 51 24.72 50.59 -31.03
CA PRO A 51 25.69 50.35 -32.14
C PRO A 51 27.21 50.52 -31.72
N PRO A 52 28.22 50.79 -32.60
CA PRO A 52 29.42 49.93 -32.74
C PRO A 52 30.79 50.66 -32.61
N SER A 53 31.90 49.96 -32.30
CA SER A 53 33.25 50.44 -32.67
C SER A 53 34.38 49.41 -32.42
N VAL A 54 35.18 49.14 -33.47
CA VAL A 54 36.68 49.22 -33.54
C VAL A 54 37.50 48.25 -32.65
N PHE A 55 38.52 47.45 -33.03
CA PHE A 55 39.35 47.12 -34.23
C PHE A 55 40.07 45.74 -33.92
N PRO A 56 40.89 45.16 -34.83
CA PRO A 56 41.14 43.71 -35.00
C PRO A 56 42.45 43.17 -34.38
N LEU A 57 42.69 41.85 -34.44
CA LEU A 57 43.84 41.17 -35.09
C LEU A 57 43.85 39.63 -34.81
N PRO A 58 44.59 38.82 -35.61
CA PRO A 58 44.14 37.51 -36.08
C PRO A 58 44.98 36.34 -35.54
N VAL A 59 44.42 35.12 -35.52
CA VAL A 59 45.21 33.90 -35.70
C VAL A 59 44.39 32.83 -36.41
N ASN A 60 44.93 32.33 -37.52
CA ASN A 60 44.40 31.29 -38.40
C ASN A 60 44.17 29.95 -37.69
N PHE A 61 43.12 29.22 -38.07
CA PHE A 61 43.25 27.83 -38.58
C PHE A 61 41.96 27.35 -39.27
N GLU A 62 41.96 27.50 -40.60
CA GLU A 62 41.50 26.54 -41.61
C GLU A 62 40.50 25.45 -41.17
N ILE A 63 39.20 25.73 -41.34
CA ILE A 63 38.16 24.69 -41.36
C ILE A 63 37.95 24.27 -42.81
N LEU A 64 38.61 23.18 -43.19
CA LEU A 64 38.38 22.50 -44.45
C LEU A 64 36.99 21.87 -44.43
N ALA A 65 36.09 22.39 -45.27
CA ALA A 65 34.78 21.79 -45.54
C ALA A 65 34.92 20.35 -46.04
N LYS A 66 34.20 19.41 -45.40
CA LYS A 66 34.00 18.06 -45.93
C LYS A 66 32.52 17.74 -45.90
N GLU A 67 31.91 17.76 -47.08
CA GLU A 67 30.51 17.44 -47.32
C GLU A 67 30.17 15.96 -47.03
N PRO A 68 28.87 15.65 -46.82
CA PRO A 68 28.41 14.40 -46.24
C PRO A 68 28.17 13.32 -47.31
N LEU A 69 28.93 12.22 -47.26
CA LEU A 69 28.60 11.02 -48.02
C LEU A 69 27.78 10.05 -47.17
N LEU A 70 26.56 9.87 -47.66
CA LEU A 70 25.57 8.82 -47.38
C LEU A 70 26.20 7.50 -46.90
N THR A 71 25.95 7.16 -45.64
CA THR A 71 26.00 5.78 -45.16
C THR A 71 24.64 5.42 -44.59
N LEU A 72 24.04 4.44 -45.25
CA LEU A 72 22.73 3.87 -45.00
C LEU A 72 22.61 3.41 -43.54
N ARG A 73 21.82 4.15 -42.74
CA ARG A 73 21.23 3.61 -41.52
C ARG A 73 20.26 2.50 -41.93
N ILE A 74 20.69 1.26 -41.77
CA ILE A 74 19.79 0.11 -41.81
C ILE A 74 18.84 0.27 -40.62
N ILE A 75 17.65 0.82 -40.90
CA ILE A 75 16.50 0.74 -40.01
C ILE A 75 15.96 -0.68 -40.19
N THR A 76 16.54 -1.65 -39.48
CA THR A 76 15.82 -2.90 -39.24
C THR A 76 14.69 -2.59 -38.25
N SER A 77 13.50 -2.36 -38.79
CA SER A 77 12.27 -2.56 -38.04
C SER A 77 12.18 -4.04 -37.68
N SER A 78 12.67 -4.40 -36.51
CA SER A 78 12.26 -5.64 -35.85
C SER A 78 11.63 -5.26 -34.53
N THR A 79 10.41 -4.72 -34.63
CA THR A 79 9.34 -5.00 -33.68
C THR A 79 9.15 -6.52 -33.60
N ILE A 80 10.05 -7.15 -32.86
CA ILE A 80 9.74 -8.38 -32.17
C ILE A 80 9.91 -7.99 -30.70
N ASP A 81 8.89 -7.27 -30.20
CA ASP A 81 8.47 -7.47 -28.82
C ASP A 81 8.15 -8.96 -28.72
N THR A 82 9.20 -9.71 -28.46
CA THR A 82 9.14 -11.05 -27.94
C THR A 82 8.29 -10.90 -26.71
N MET A 83 7.01 -11.29 -26.82
CA MET A 83 6.20 -11.64 -25.68
C MET A 83 7.09 -12.51 -24.81
N ALA A 84 7.61 -11.92 -23.74
CA ALA A 84 8.54 -12.58 -22.85
C ALA A 84 7.85 -13.87 -22.44
N ALA A 85 8.30 -14.97 -23.03
CA ALA A 85 7.82 -16.29 -22.70
C ALA A 85 7.91 -16.36 -21.18
N ALA A 86 6.76 -16.57 -20.51
CA ALA A 86 6.72 -16.63 -19.06
C ALA A 86 7.77 -17.66 -18.64
N THR A 87 8.91 -17.20 -18.14
CA THR A 87 10.00 -18.05 -17.70
C THR A 87 9.48 -18.74 -16.46
N LEU A 88 8.87 -19.90 -16.66
CA LEU A 88 8.42 -20.75 -15.57
C LEU A 88 9.67 -21.06 -14.74
N PRO A 89 9.64 -20.81 -13.42
CA PRO A 89 10.75 -21.23 -12.57
C PRO A 89 10.95 -22.74 -12.77
N ASN A 90 12.21 -23.20 -12.74
CA ASN A 90 12.56 -24.63 -12.87
C ASN A 90 11.83 -25.53 -11.87
N ILE A 91 11.23 -24.94 -10.82
CA ILE A 91 10.46 -25.62 -9.79
C ILE A 91 9.12 -24.89 -9.63
N SER A 92 8.01 -25.63 -9.71
CA SER A 92 6.69 -25.07 -9.47
C SER A 92 6.45 -24.81 -7.98
N SER A 93 5.78 -23.70 -7.68
CA SER A 93 5.48 -23.34 -6.29
C SER A 93 4.51 -24.31 -5.61
N ASP A 94 3.68 -25.03 -6.38
CA ASP A 94 2.77 -26.05 -5.83
C ASP A 94 3.51 -27.32 -5.42
N LEU A 95 4.54 -27.73 -6.16
CA LEU A 95 5.40 -28.85 -5.77
C LEU A 95 6.12 -28.55 -4.45
N ILE A 96 6.69 -27.34 -4.32
CA ILE A 96 7.34 -26.90 -3.08
C ILE A 96 6.35 -26.94 -1.91
N TRP A 97 5.09 -26.57 -2.14
CA TRP A 97 4.07 -26.64 -1.09
C TRP A 97 3.79 -28.07 -0.64
N GLU A 98 3.59 -29.01 -1.56
CA GLU A 98 3.28 -30.40 -1.17
C GLU A 98 4.43 -31.05 -0.39
N VAL A 99 5.67 -30.70 -0.70
CA VAL A 99 6.84 -31.17 0.06
C VAL A 99 6.88 -30.54 1.46
N VAL A 100 6.60 -29.25 1.58
CA VAL A 100 6.92 -28.46 2.79
C VAL A 100 5.71 -28.23 3.72
N ARG A 101 4.49 -28.58 3.29
CA ARG A 101 3.24 -28.38 4.06
C ARG A 101 3.16 -29.17 5.36
N SER A 102 3.82 -30.33 5.43
CA SER A 102 3.74 -31.21 6.61
C SER A 102 4.86 -30.93 7.60
N ASN A 103 6.03 -30.48 7.10
CA ASN A 103 7.23 -30.30 7.90
C ASN A 103 8.08 -29.15 7.34
N ASN A 104 8.20 -28.07 8.12
CA ASN A 104 9.12 -26.97 7.86
C ASN A 104 9.52 -26.27 9.17
N SER A 105 10.67 -25.60 9.17
CA SER A 105 11.19 -24.94 10.39
C SER A 105 10.35 -23.75 10.86
N TYR A 106 9.59 -23.13 9.95
CA TYR A 106 8.70 -22.02 10.29
C TYR A 106 7.38 -22.49 10.92
N LEU A 107 7.06 -23.77 10.83
CA LEU A 107 5.79 -24.33 11.26
C LEU A 107 5.78 -24.53 12.77
N HIS A 108 4.81 -23.91 13.43
CA HIS A 108 4.53 -24.15 14.82
C HIS A 108 3.25 -24.98 14.94
N LYS A 109 3.43 -26.27 15.21
CA LYS A 109 2.34 -27.22 15.44
C LYS A 109 1.86 -27.09 16.88
N THR A 110 0.83 -26.29 17.08
CA THR A 110 0.05 -26.31 18.32
C THR A 110 -1.02 -27.40 18.18
N GLY A 111 -1.15 -28.25 19.21
CA GLY A 111 -2.16 -29.33 19.21
C GLY A 111 -3.57 -28.77 19.04
N ALA A 112 -4.48 -29.57 18.47
CA ALA A 112 -5.85 -29.17 18.12
C ALA A 112 -6.60 -28.49 19.28
N ALA A 113 -6.34 -28.92 20.52
CA ALA A 113 -6.97 -28.40 21.74
C ALA A 113 -6.59 -26.96 22.11
N ARG A 114 -5.42 -26.46 21.70
CA ARG A 114 -4.89 -25.16 22.20
C ARG A 114 -5.22 -23.97 21.29
N ASN A 115 -5.29 -24.20 19.98
CA ASN A 115 -5.40 -23.15 18.96
C ASN A 115 -6.58 -23.36 18.00
N GLY A 116 -7.58 -24.17 18.38
CA GLY A 116 -8.74 -24.46 17.52
C GLY A 116 -8.36 -25.15 16.20
N GLY A 117 -7.28 -25.94 16.20
CA GLY A 117 -6.77 -26.64 15.01
C GLY A 117 -5.99 -25.79 14.01
N ILE A 118 -5.81 -24.48 14.24
CA ILE A 118 -5.08 -23.61 13.31
C ILE A 118 -3.56 -23.78 13.51
N GLN A 119 -2.88 -24.16 12.43
CA GLN A 119 -1.41 -24.20 12.39
C GLN A 119 -0.82 -22.82 12.13
N LEU A 120 0.17 -22.43 12.92
CA LEU A 120 0.81 -21.11 12.82
C LEU A 120 2.17 -21.20 12.12
N SER A 121 2.58 -20.12 11.48
CA SER A 121 3.87 -20.00 10.80
C SER A 121 4.62 -18.74 11.22
N ARG A 122 5.94 -18.87 11.38
CA ARG A 122 6.88 -17.78 11.72
C ARG A 122 7.60 -17.18 10.50
N ASP A 123 7.13 -17.46 9.28
CA ASP A 123 7.74 -16.92 8.06
C ASP A 123 7.73 -15.38 8.06
N PRO A 124 8.88 -14.69 7.83
CA PRO A 124 8.94 -13.23 7.74
C PRO A 124 8.07 -12.64 6.61
N LEU A 125 7.73 -13.42 5.60
CA LEU A 125 6.93 -13.01 4.44
C LEU A 125 5.45 -13.42 4.55
N ASN A 126 4.98 -13.80 5.74
CA ASN A 126 3.58 -14.13 6.01
C ASN A 126 2.86 -12.97 6.74
N LEU A 127 1.70 -12.55 6.22
CA LEU A 127 0.91 -11.44 6.76
C LEU A 127 -0.01 -11.84 7.92
N THR A 128 -0.56 -13.05 7.93
CA THR A 128 -1.54 -13.49 8.93
C THR A 128 -0.95 -14.47 9.95
N ASN A 129 0.31 -14.86 9.79
CA ASN A 129 1.00 -15.89 10.57
C ASN A 129 0.28 -17.26 10.56
N THR A 130 -0.65 -17.48 9.64
CA THR A 130 -1.34 -18.77 9.47
C THR A 130 -0.56 -19.63 8.48
N HIS A 131 -0.44 -20.92 8.74
CA HIS A 131 0.17 -21.85 7.79
C HIS A 131 -0.85 -22.22 6.71
N SER A 132 -0.78 -21.53 5.57
CA SER A 132 -1.62 -21.81 4.41
C SER A 132 -0.88 -21.45 3.12
N ARG A 133 -1.23 -22.12 2.01
CA ARG A 133 -0.61 -21.92 0.69
C ARG A 133 -0.61 -20.45 0.26
N LYS A 134 -1.72 -19.74 0.53
CA LYS A 134 -1.93 -18.34 0.13
C LYS A 134 -0.92 -17.38 0.78
N TYR A 135 -0.61 -17.60 2.06
CA TYR A 135 0.25 -16.71 2.85
C TYR A 135 1.69 -17.21 3.03
N ALA A 136 2.01 -18.41 2.57
CA ALA A 136 3.37 -18.94 2.57
C ALA A 136 4.25 -18.14 1.61
N GLY A 137 5.07 -17.24 2.16
CA GLY A 137 5.88 -16.32 1.38
C GLY A 137 7.12 -16.98 0.80
N PHE A 138 7.70 -17.96 1.49
CA PHE A 138 8.86 -18.71 0.97
C PHE A 138 8.54 -19.53 -0.28
N VAL A 139 7.31 -20.05 -0.39
CA VAL A 139 6.84 -20.87 -1.53
C VAL A 139 6.43 -20.04 -2.74
N ASN A 140 5.73 -18.93 -2.51
CA ASN A 140 5.22 -18.10 -3.58
C ASN A 140 6.33 -17.28 -4.25
N ASP A 141 6.26 -17.12 -5.57
CA ASP A 141 7.16 -16.24 -6.34
C ASP A 141 6.97 -14.78 -5.92
N LYS A 142 5.70 -14.39 -5.76
CA LYS A 142 5.29 -13.08 -5.25
C LYS A 142 4.83 -13.20 -3.79
N ALA A 143 5.55 -12.54 -2.90
CA ALA A 143 5.18 -12.45 -1.48
C ALA A 143 5.34 -11.02 -0.96
N VAL A 144 4.61 -10.72 0.11
CA VAL A 144 4.68 -9.45 0.85
C VAL A 144 4.75 -9.75 2.34
N GLY A 145 5.79 -9.28 3.00
CA GLY A 145 5.93 -9.25 4.45
C GLY A 145 5.83 -7.83 4.98
N ILE A 146 5.37 -7.67 6.21
CA ILE A 146 5.34 -6.38 6.89
C ILE A 146 5.93 -6.57 8.28
N VAL A 147 6.97 -5.79 8.57
CA VAL A 147 7.78 -5.89 9.78
C VAL A 147 7.88 -4.50 10.43
N PRO A 148 7.91 -4.40 11.77
CA PRO A 148 8.22 -3.15 12.46
C PRO A 148 9.60 -2.62 12.06
N ASN A 149 9.71 -1.30 11.93
CA ASN A 149 10.98 -0.60 11.83
C ASN A 149 11.44 -0.18 13.24
N GLU A 150 12.74 -0.21 13.49
CA GLU A 150 13.38 0.21 14.74
C GLU A 150 13.05 1.67 15.09
N LYS A 151 12.96 2.54 14.09
CA LYS A 151 12.67 3.98 14.24
C LYS A 151 11.16 4.30 14.28
N GLY A 152 10.33 3.40 14.84
CA GLY A 152 8.90 3.63 15.07
C GLY A 152 8.01 3.67 13.81
N GLY A 153 8.36 2.87 12.78
CA GLY A 153 7.64 2.85 11.50
C GLY A 153 7.38 1.43 10.99
N VAL A 154 7.07 1.29 9.69
CA VAL A 154 6.74 -0.01 9.08
C VAL A 154 7.65 -0.26 7.88
N VAL A 155 8.22 -1.46 7.78
CA VAL A 155 8.97 -1.92 6.60
C VAL A 155 8.10 -2.88 5.82
N VAL A 156 7.85 -2.56 4.55
CA VAL A 156 7.19 -3.47 3.61
C VAL A 156 8.28 -4.20 2.84
N ILE A 157 8.25 -5.52 2.97
CA ILE A 157 9.17 -6.46 2.34
C ILE A 157 8.43 -7.11 1.18
N SER A 158 9.02 -7.13 0.00
CA SER A 158 8.43 -7.77 -1.18
C SER A 158 9.47 -8.61 -1.91
N LYS A 159 9.04 -9.71 -2.52
CA LYS A 159 9.91 -10.52 -3.38
C LYS A 159 10.02 -9.91 -4.78
N LYS A 160 11.21 -10.00 -5.39
CA LYS A 160 11.48 -9.62 -6.78
C LYS A 160 11.43 -10.87 -7.64
N VAL A 161 10.49 -10.93 -8.56
CA VAL A 161 10.32 -12.07 -9.49
C VAL A 161 11.58 -12.25 -10.36
N ALA A 162 12.20 -11.17 -10.81
CA ALA A 162 13.40 -11.19 -11.65
C ALA A 162 14.66 -11.76 -10.97
N SER A 163 14.66 -11.91 -9.64
CA SER A 163 15.83 -12.39 -8.88
C SER A 163 15.49 -13.60 -8.02
N SER A 164 14.59 -14.47 -8.49
CA SER A 164 14.13 -15.65 -7.75
C SER A 164 15.27 -16.59 -7.36
N THR A 165 16.21 -16.83 -8.27
CA THR A 165 17.39 -17.72 -8.06
C THR A 165 18.47 -17.10 -7.18
N GLN A 166 18.39 -15.80 -6.86
CA GLN A 166 19.41 -15.09 -6.08
C GLN A 166 18.83 -14.62 -4.74
N PRO A 167 18.82 -15.48 -3.70
CA PRO A 167 18.11 -15.19 -2.45
C PRO A 167 18.59 -13.90 -1.77
N ALA A 168 19.87 -13.56 -1.88
CA ALA A 168 20.43 -12.32 -1.33
C ALA A 168 19.83 -11.05 -1.95
N LYS A 169 19.44 -11.09 -3.23
CA LYS A 169 18.87 -9.94 -3.97
C LYS A 169 17.37 -10.07 -4.20
N ALA A 170 16.78 -11.22 -3.89
CA ALA A 170 15.38 -11.57 -4.11
C ALA A 170 14.41 -10.69 -3.30
N VAL A 171 14.88 -10.00 -2.26
CA VAL A 171 14.02 -9.24 -1.35
C VAL A 171 14.22 -7.73 -1.53
N ALA A 172 13.13 -7.02 -1.83
CA ALA A 172 13.07 -5.56 -1.80
C ALA A 172 12.43 -5.09 -0.48
N LYS A 173 13.14 -4.24 0.25
CA LYS A 173 12.63 -3.60 1.47
C LYS A 173 12.31 -2.15 1.18
N THR A 174 11.13 -1.72 1.59
CA THR A 174 10.70 -0.32 1.48
C THR A 174 10.27 0.17 2.85
N THR A 175 10.96 1.21 3.32
CA THR A 175 10.75 1.72 4.67
C THR A 175 9.77 2.88 4.66
N ILE A 176 8.71 2.76 5.46
CA ILE A 176 7.77 3.83 5.74
C ILE A 176 8.11 4.39 7.12
N GLY A 177 8.68 5.60 7.14
CA GLY A 177 9.10 6.27 8.37
C GLY A 177 7.95 6.49 9.37
N GLY A 178 8.30 6.47 10.67
CA GLY A 178 7.36 6.59 11.78
C GLY A 178 6.65 7.93 11.90
N GLY A 179 7.30 9.01 11.46
CA GLY A 179 6.71 10.36 11.46
C GLY A 179 5.56 10.56 10.46
N LYS A 180 5.22 9.54 9.64
CA LYS A 180 4.10 9.62 8.70
C LYS A 180 2.78 9.35 9.41
N SER A 181 1.76 10.13 9.06
CA SER A 181 0.41 9.93 9.59
C SER A 181 -0.15 8.54 9.23
N THR A 182 -1.00 8.01 10.12
CA THR A 182 -1.61 6.67 10.01
C THR A 182 -2.23 6.42 8.64
N ARG A 183 -3.01 7.39 8.16
CA ARG A 183 -3.65 7.32 6.84
C ARG A 183 -2.64 7.22 5.69
N LYS A 184 -1.53 7.95 5.77
CA LYS A 184 -0.49 7.95 4.72
C LYS A 184 0.28 6.64 4.71
N THR A 185 0.55 6.05 5.89
CA THR A 185 1.15 4.71 5.99
C THR A 185 0.26 3.66 5.32
N TYR A 186 -1.03 3.59 5.67
CA TYR A 186 -1.93 2.58 5.11
C TYR A 186 -2.14 2.77 3.61
N LYS A 187 -2.25 4.03 3.13
CA LYS A 187 -2.31 4.32 1.70
C LYS A 187 -1.04 3.85 0.99
N ALA A 188 0.14 4.08 1.58
CA ALA A 188 1.41 3.65 1.00
C ALA A 188 1.50 2.12 0.91
N VAL A 189 1.19 1.40 1.99
CA VAL A 189 1.16 -0.08 2.01
C VAL A 189 0.18 -0.61 0.96
N ALA A 190 -1.06 -0.10 0.94
CA ALA A 190 -2.08 -0.53 -0.01
C ALA A 190 -1.68 -0.24 -1.47
N SER A 191 -0.97 0.88 -1.71
CA SER A 191 -0.48 1.22 -3.04
C SER A 191 0.65 0.27 -3.48
N GLN A 192 1.58 -0.06 -2.59
CA GLN A 192 2.68 -0.99 -2.91
C GLN A 192 2.18 -2.39 -3.25
N VAL A 193 1.12 -2.85 -2.57
CA VAL A 193 0.59 -4.21 -2.75
C VAL A 193 -0.33 -4.32 -3.98
N ALA A 194 -1.18 -3.31 -4.23
CA ALA A 194 -2.23 -3.41 -5.23
C ALA A 194 -2.04 -2.52 -6.47
N LYS A 195 -1.41 -1.34 -6.35
CA LYS A 195 -1.39 -0.34 -7.46
C LYS A 195 -0.63 -0.85 -8.68
N SER A 196 0.46 -1.59 -8.48
CA SER A 196 1.28 -2.15 -9.57
C SER A 196 0.79 -3.51 -10.07
N GLY A 197 -0.43 -3.94 -9.70
CA GLY A 197 -0.94 -5.27 -10.07
C GLY A 197 -0.13 -6.42 -9.46
N TYR A 198 0.55 -6.20 -8.34
CA TYR A 198 1.44 -7.20 -7.76
C TYR A 198 0.67 -8.36 -7.10
N ARG A 199 -0.03 -8.12 -5.99
CA ARG A 199 -0.88 -9.09 -5.27
C ARG A 199 -2.06 -8.39 -4.57
N ALA A 200 -3.10 -8.06 -5.34
CA ALA A 200 -4.26 -7.32 -4.83
C ALA A 200 -5.06 -8.09 -3.75
N ASP A 201 -4.99 -9.42 -3.77
CA ASP A 201 -5.61 -10.34 -2.80
C ASP A 201 -5.09 -10.14 -1.36
N LEU A 202 -3.84 -9.70 -1.23
CA LEU A 202 -3.19 -9.48 0.07
C LEU A 202 -3.41 -8.08 0.63
N ARG A 203 -4.09 -7.19 -0.11
CA ARG A 203 -4.23 -5.77 0.25
C ARG A 203 -4.85 -5.58 1.64
N ALA A 204 -5.94 -6.31 1.94
CA ALA A 204 -6.63 -6.19 3.22
C ALA A 204 -5.74 -6.64 4.38
N ALA A 205 -5.21 -7.86 4.30
CA ALA A 205 -4.31 -8.43 5.31
C ALA A 205 -3.04 -7.58 5.52
N ALA A 206 -2.51 -6.97 4.46
CA ALA A 206 -1.36 -6.06 4.54
C ALA A 206 -1.68 -4.80 5.34
N VAL A 207 -2.83 -4.17 5.09
CA VAL A 207 -3.27 -2.99 5.85
C VAL A 207 -3.56 -3.35 7.31
N GLU A 208 -4.19 -4.49 7.57
CA GLU A 208 -4.45 -4.99 8.92
C GLU A 208 -3.16 -5.19 9.71
N ARG A 209 -2.17 -5.90 9.14
CA ARG A 209 -0.88 -6.11 9.81
C ARG A 209 -0.13 -4.80 10.05
N ALA A 210 -0.13 -3.89 9.07
CA ALA A 210 0.46 -2.56 9.25
C ALA A 210 -0.25 -1.76 10.37
N SER A 211 -1.56 -1.93 10.52
CA SER A 211 -2.32 -1.30 11.59
C SER A 211 -1.98 -1.89 12.97
N ALA A 212 -1.82 -3.22 13.06
CA ALA A 212 -1.44 -3.91 14.28
C ALA A 212 -0.03 -3.50 14.74
N ILE A 213 0.94 -3.43 13.81
CA ILE A 213 2.31 -2.97 14.11
C ILE A 213 2.32 -1.53 14.62
N ARG A 214 1.56 -0.64 13.98
CA ARG A 214 1.46 0.75 14.47
C ARG A 214 0.82 0.82 15.84
N ARG A 215 -0.17 -0.04 16.12
CA ARG A 215 -0.81 -0.11 17.43
C ARG A 215 0.16 -0.61 18.49
N SER A 216 1.01 -1.59 18.18
CA SER A 216 2.03 -2.10 19.12
C SER A 216 3.18 -1.13 19.37
N GLN A 217 3.42 -0.17 18.47
CA GLN A 217 4.46 0.86 18.61
C GLN A 217 4.01 2.05 19.47
N LEU A 218 2.70 2.20 19.70
CA LEU A 218 2.19 3.23 20.59
C LEU A 218 2.55 2.87 22.05
N PRO A 219 2.86 3.87 22.89
CA PRO A 219 3.05 3.60 24.31
C PRO A 219 1.79 2.96 24.89
N ALA A 220 1.97 1.96 25.74
CA ALA A 220 0.87 1.38 26.49
C ALA A 220 0.23 2.51 27.31
N LYS A 221 -1.09 2.65 27.21
CA LYS A 221 -1.82 3.57 28.08
C LYS A 221 -1.66 3.03 29.50
N ALA A 222 -1.18 3.86 30.42
CA ALA A 222 -1.20 3.51 31.83
C ALA A 222 -2.65 3.18 32.21
N GLU A 223 -2.84 2.07 32.92
CA GLU A 223 -4.15 1.72 33.45
C GLU A 223 -4.64 2.91 34.27
N PRO A 224 -5.82 3.48 33.95
CA PRO A 224 -6.35 4.58 34.72
C PRO A 224 -6.52 4.10 36.16
N GLU A 225 -6.05 4.89 37.12
CA GLU A 225 -6.22 4.56 38.53
C GLU A 225 -7.68 4.22 38.81
N PRO A 226 -7.97 3.04 39.42
CA PRO A 226 -9.33 2.64 39.69
C PRO A 226 -9.95 3.64 40.67
N LYS A 227 -10.78 4.53 40.13
CA LYS A 227 -11.51 5.51 40.94
C LYS A 227 -12.38 4.77 41.94
N LEU A 228 -12.11 4.96 43.24
CA LEU A 228 -12.94 4.42 44.31
C LEU A 228 -14.39 4.85 44.10
N ARG A 229 -15.29 3.88 43.94
CA ARG A 229 -16.68 4.14 43.59
C ARG A 229 -17.45 4.54 44.85
N GLY A 230 -17.88 5.79 44.91
CA GLY A 230 -18.79 6.30 45.94
C GLY A 230 -18.12 7.05 47.10
N LYS A 231 -18.89 7.97 47.72
CA LYS A 231 -18.41 8.89 48.76
C LYS A 231 -17.92 8.19 50.04
N LYS A 232 -18.40 6.97 50.33
CA LYS A 232 -17.96 6.19 51.52
C LYS A 232 -16.56 5.60 51.35
N ALA A 233 -16.23 5.09 50.16
CA ALA A 233 -14.90 4.54 49.88
C ALA A 233 -13.82 5.63 49.87
N LEU A 234 -14.16 6.83 49.38
CA LEU A 234 -13.27 7.99 49.43
C LEU A 234 -12.96 8.44 50.87
N LYS A 235 -13.95 8.43 51.77
CA LYS A 235 -13.75 8.77 53.20
C LYS A 235 -12.93 7.71 53.96
N ALA A 236 -13.08 6.43 53.63
CA ALA A 236 -12.32 5.36 54.26
C ALA A 236 -10.84 5.40 53.87
N ALA A 237 -10.53 5.74 52.61
CA ALA A 237 -9.16 5.93 52.16
C ALA A 237 -8.49 7.13 52.86
N SER A 238 -9.19 8.27 52.98
CA SER A 238 -8.65 9.45 53.68
C SER A 238 -8.48 9.28 55.19
N ALA A 239 -9.13 8.28 55.80
CA ALA A 239 -9.06 8.01 57.23
C ALA A 239 -8.01 6.95 57.62
N GLY A 240 -7.48 6.19 56.65
CA GLY A 240 -6.42 5.21 56.87
C GLY A 240 -5.00 5.77 56.67
N GLU A 241 -4.88 7.01 56.22
CA GLU A 241 -3.61 7.72 55.95
C GLU A 241 -3.14 8.61 57.11
N SER A 242 -3.86 8.64 58.24
CA SER A 242 -3.53 9.43 59.44
C SER A 242 -3.08 8.57 60.62
#